data_AF-A0A534V0X3-F1
#
_entry.id   AF-A0A534V0X3-F1
#
_cell.length_a   1.000
_cell.length_b   1.000
_cell.length_c   1.000
_cell.angle_alpha   90.00
_cell.angle_beta   90.00
_cell.angle_gamma   90.00
#
_symmetry.space_group_name_H-M   'P 1'
#
loop_
_entity.id
_entity.type
_entity.pdbx_description
1 polymer ?
#
loop_
_entity_poly.entity_id
_entity_poly.type
_entity_poly.pdbx_seq_one_letter_code
_entity_poly.pdbx_strand_id
1 'polypeptide(L)'
;MAGELPGRFTKLSLDFLTLQRKGFLLGPMSGVPTSIDNMNPNNRFIQALSAIPIADGVVANSIVGVEGGGPPADGGDGVVKYSSAHIDGVESEKIVHSAHSMQGNPETIQEVKRILVEHAERLP
;
A
#
# COMPACT_ATOMS: atom_id res chain seq x y z
N MET A 1 11.37 1.95 44.45
CA MET A 1 10.63 0.68 44.54
C MET A 1 10.23 0.29 43.12
N ALA A 2 10.92 -0.70 42.55
CA ALA A 2 10.76 -1.13 41.17
C ALA A 2 10.14 -2.54 41.15
N GLY A 3 9.01 -2.65 40.49
CA GLY A 3 8.27 -3.86 40.10
C GLY A 3 7.23 -3.33 39.11
N GLU A 4 7.05 -3.88 37.92
CA GLU A 4 7.02 -5.27 37.50
C GLU A 4 7.48 -5.36 36.03
N LEU A 5 7.99 -6.51 35.56
CA LEU A 5 7.76 -7.09 34.22
C LEU A 5 8.72 -8.27 33.93
N PRO A 6 8.42 -9.52 34.37
CA PRO A 6 9.14 -10.71 33.90
C PRO A 6 8.37 -11.54 32.85
N GLY A 7 7.10 -11.22 32.56
CA GLY A 7 6.20 -12.15 31.85
C GLY A 7 6.03 -11.97 30.33
N ARG A 8 6.40 -10.83 29.75
CA ARG A 8 6.09 -10.52 28.33
C ARG A 8 7.17 -10.92 27.32
N PHE A 9 8.42 -11.09 27.76
CA PHE A 9 9.53 -11.48 26.86
C PHE A 9 9.57 -12.98 26.56
N THR A 10 9.07 -13.82 27.46
CA THR A 10 9.11 -15.28 27.31
C THR A 10 8.06 -15.83 26.35
N LYS A 11 6.93 -15.14 26.16
CA LYS A 11 5.94 -15.51 25.14
C LYS A 11 6.43 -15.22 23.73
N LEU A 12 7.13 -14.11 23.54
CA LEU A 12 7.63 -13.68 22.23
C LEU A 12 8.61 -14.70 21.63
N SER A 13 9.46 -15.30 22.46
CA SER A 13 10.39 -16.36 22.04
C SER A 13 9.68 -17.68 21.70
N LEU A 14 8.59 -18.02 22.40
CA LEU A 14 7.80 -19.22 22.09
C LEU A 14 7.00 -19.06 20.79
N ASP A 15 6.42 -17.87 20.57
CA ASP A 15 5.69 -17.54 19.34
C ASP A 15 6.63 -17.54 18.13
N PHE A 16 7.86 -17.03 18.30
CA PHE A 16 8.88 -17.08 17.26
C PHE A 16 9.30 -18.53 16.93
N LEU A 17 9.50 -19.37 17.95
CA LEU A 17 9.89 -20.77 17.77
C LEU A 17 8.77 -21.61 17.11
N THR A 18 7.51 -21.32 17.45
CA THR A 18 6.36 -22.01 16.85
C THR A 18 6.12 -21.60 15.40
N LEU A 19 6.38 -20.35 15.03
CA LEU A 19 6.39 -19.92 13.62
C LEU A 19 7.46 -20.64 12.80
N GLN A 20 8.67 -20.79 13.36
CA GLN A 20 9.77 -21.51 12.69
C GLN A 20 9.44 -22.98 12.45
N ARG A 21 8.72 -23.62 13.39
CA ARG A 21 8.37 -25.06 13.29
C ARG A 21 7.25 -25.34 12.27
N LYS A 22 6.44 -24.34 11.91
CA LYS A 22 5.34 -24.46 10.93
C LYS A 22 5.80 -24.31 9.46
N GLY A 23 7.10 -24.29 9.18
CA GLY A 23 7.62 -24.36 7.79
C GLY A 23 7.49 -23.07 7.00
N PHE A 24 7.25 -21.93 7.66
CA PHE A 24 7.16 -20.62 6.99
C PHE A 24 8.54 -19.97 6.72
N LEU A 25 9.65 -20.59 7.17
CA LEU A 25 11.01 -20.04 7.08
C LEU A 25 11.98 -20.96 6.33
N LEU A 26 11.59 -21.51 5.18
CA LEU A 26 12.50 -22.24 4.30
C LEU A 26 12.98 -21.35 3.14
N GLY A 27 13.95 -20.50 3.47
CA GLY A 27 14.79 -19.75 2.54
C GLY A 27 15.84 -18.99 3.34
N PRO A 28 17.09 -18.83 2.84
CA PRO A 28 18.09 -18.04 3.54
C PRO A 28 17.53 -16.63 3.75
N MET A 29 17.43 -16.20 5.01
CA MET A 29 17.11 -14.82 5.37
C MET A 29 18.27 -13.94 4.89
N SER A 30 18.18 -13.47 3.65
CA SER A 30 19.09 -12.49 3.08
C SER A 30 18.83 -11.13 3.72
N GLY A 31 19.56 -10.81 4.79
CA GLY A 31 19.60 -9.48 5.39
C GLY A 31 18.28 -9.00 6.05
N VAL A 32 18.34 -7.81 6.64
CA VAL A 32 17.14 -7.07 7.06
C VAL A 32 16.49 -6.53 5.79
N PRO A 33 15.19 -6.78 5.55
CA PRO A 33 14.49 -6.26 4.38
C PRO A 33 14.64 -4.74 4.25
N THR A 34 14.90 -4.29 3.03
CA THR A 34 15.02 -2.87 2.69
C THR A 34 13.88 -2.43 1.76
N SER A 35 13.71 -1.12 1.60
CA SER A 35 12.72 -0.57 0.65
C SER A 35 12.99 -1.00 -0.80
N ILE A 36 14.24 -1.30 -1.16
CA ILE A 36 14.61 -1.81 -2.48
C ILE A 36 14.01 -3.21 -2.70
N ASP A 37 14.00 -4.05 -1.67
CA ASP A 37 13.38 -5.38 -1.75
C ASP A 37 11.87 -5.29 -1.95
N ASN A 38 11.22 -4.21 -1.50
CA ASN A 38 9.79 -3.97 -1.72
C ASN A 38 9.47 -3.54 -3.16
N MET A 39 10.44 -3.03 -3.92
CA MET A 39 10.27 -2.70 -5.34
C MET A 39 10.36 -3.94 -6.25
N ASN A 40 10.69 -5.12 -5.72
CA ASN A 40 10.66 -6.36 -6.48
C ASN A 40 9.19 -6.78 -6.72
N PRO A 41 8.71 -6.85 -7.98
CA PRO A 41 7.32 -7.24 -8.28
C PRO A 41 6.99 -8.67 -7.83
N ASN A 42 8.01 -9.50 -7.59
CA ASN A 42 7.87 -10.87 -7.09
C ASN A 42 8.03 -10.98 -5.56
N ASN A 43 8.03 -9.85 -4.84
CA ASN A 43 8.09 -9.87 -3.38
C ASN A 43 6.79 -10.48 -2.82
N ARG A 44 6.88 -11.73 -2.32
CA ARG A 44 5.74 -12.49 -1.79
C ARG A 44 4.99 -11.77 -0.66
N PHE A 45 5.70 -11.00 0.16
CA PHE A 45 5.09 -10.26 1.26
C PHE A 45 4.24 -9.10 0.73
N ILE A 46 4.77 -8.33 -0.24
CA ILE A 46 4.02 -7.24 -0.87
C ILE A 46 2.82 -7.78 -1.67
N GLN A 47 2.99 -8.88 -2.41
CA GLN A 47 1.88 -9.53 -3.12
C GLN A 47 0.76 -9.97 -2.16
N ALA A 48 1.12 -10.55 -1.00
CA ALA A 48 0.14 -10.93 0.02
C ALA A 48 -0.60 -9.72 0.59
N LEU A 49 0.09 -8.60 0.82
CA LEU A 49 -0.55 -7.36 1.28
C LEU A 49 -1.47 -6.75 0.21
N SER A 50 -1.05 -6.73 -1.05
CA SER A 50 -1.85 -6.17 -2.16
C SER A 50 -3.16 -6.92 -2.42
N ALA A 51 -3.24 -8.19 -2.02
CA ALA A 51 -4.44 -9.01 -2.16
C ALA A 51 -5.47 -8.79 -1.03
N ILE A 52 -5.13 -8.01 0.00
CA ILE A 52 -6.06 -7.69 1.09
C ILE A 52 -7.06 -6.64 0.58
N PRO A 53 -8.38 -6.91 0.65
CA PRO A 53 -9.38 -5.95 0.20
C PRO A 53 -9.44 -4.73 1.13
N ILE A 54 -10.00 -3.63 0.61
CA ILE A 54 -10.36 -2.47 1.43
C ILE A 54 -11.37 -2.93 2.50
N ALA A 55 -11.12 -2.56 3.75
CA ALA A 55 -11.95 -2.99 4.87
C ALA A 55 -13.35 -2.35 4.84
N ASP A 56 -14.34 -3.07 5.34
CA ASP A 56 -15.71 -2.57 5.45
C ASP A 56 -15.75 -1.25 6.25
N GLY A 57 -16.52 -0.29 5.75
CA GLY A 57 -16.64 1.04 6.34
C GLY A 57 -15.50 2.00 6.00
N VAL A 58 -14.47 1.57 5.26
CA VAL A 58 -13.43 2.45 4.71
C VAL A 58 -13.79 2.86 3.30
N VAL A 59 -14.01 4.16 3.09
CA VAL A 59 -14.17 4.75 1.76
C VAL A 59 -12.80 5.08 1.20
N ALA A 60 -12.39 4.40 0.13
CA ALA A 60 -11.11 4.65 -0.55
C ALA A 60 -11.33 5.39 -1.87
N ASN A 61 -10.42 6.30 -2.21
CA ASN A 61 -10.39 6.99 -3.50
C ASN A 61 -8.98 6.87 -4.08
N SER A 62 -8.87 6.70 -5.40
CA SER A 62 -7.62 6.50 -6.13
C SER A 62 -7.35 7.66 -7.09
N ILE A 63 -6.11 8.14 -7.13
CA ILE A 63 -5.66 9.14 -8.12
C ILE A 63 -4.39 8.58 -8.74
N VAL A 64 -4.42 8.28 -10.03
CA VAL A 64 -3.33 7.59 -10.73
C VAL A 64 -2.78 8.44 -11.86
N GLY A 65 -1.46 8.59 -11.88
CA GLY A 65 -0.73 9.26 -12.95
C GLY A 65 -0.57 8.33 -14.16
N VAL A 66 -0.88 8.83 -15.35
CA VAL A 66 -0.58 8.14 -16.61
C VAL A 66 -0.04 9.15 -17.62
N GLU A 67 1.20 8.97 -18.05
CA GLU A 67 1.81 9.78 -19.11
C GLU A 67 1.20 9.47 -20.49
N GLY A 68 1.19 10.48 -21.35
CA GLY A 68 0.66 10.37 -22.71
C GLY A 68 -0.87 10.36 -22.76
N GLY A 69 -1.42 10.20 -23.97
CA GLY A 69 -2.87 10.21 -24.24
C GLY A 69 -3.45 8.85 -24.64
N GLY A 70 -2.70 7.77 -24.42
CA GLY A 70 -3.15 6.41 -24.72
C GLY A 70 -4.12 5.87 -23.66
N PRO A 71 -4.68 4.66 -23.88
CA PRO A 71 -5.48 3.97 -22.87
C PRO A 71 -4.69 3.80 -21.56
N PRO A 72 -5.27 4.14 -20.39
CA PRO A 72 -4.58 4.01 -19.10
C PRO A 72 -4.02 2.60 -18.84
N ALA A 73 -4.74 1.56 -19.27
CA ALA A 73 -4.35 0.16 -19.11
C ALA A 73 -2.95 -0.18 -19.64
N ASP A 74 -2.49 0.52 -20.67
CA ASP A 74 -1.19 0.29 -21.32
C ASP A 74 -0.11 1.26 -20.83
N GLY A 75 -0.48 2.20 -19.96
CA GLY A 75 0.35 3.32 -19.55
C GLY A 75 0.92 3.20 -18.13
N GLY A 76 1.44 4.33 -17.67
CA GLY A 76 2.02 4.52 -16.35
C GLY A 76 2.58 5.92 -16.21
N ASP A 77 3.11 6.26 -15.05
CA ASP A 77 3.58 7.61 -14.72
C ASP A 77 5.10 7.82 -14.98
N GLY A 78 5.70 6.94 -15.78
CA GLY A 78 7.14 6.88 -16.03
C GLY A 78 7.94 6.06 -15.01
N VAL A 79 7.33 5.67 -13.88
CA VAL A 79 7.97 4.83 -12.84
C VAL A 79 7.14 3.58 -12.56
N VAL A 80 5.82 3.75 -12.40
CA VAL A 80 4.86 2.71 -12.04
C VAL A 80 3.85 2.56 -13.17
N LYS A 81 3.59 1.31 -13.59
CA LYS A 81 2.53 0.99 -14.55
C LYS A 81 1.16 1.19 -13.91
N TYR A 82 0.18 1.64 -14.68
CA TYR A 82 -1.21 1.77 -14.22
C TYR A 82 -1.72 0.46 -13.59
N SER A 83 -1.47 -0.69 -14.23
CA SER A 83 -1.90 -2.00 -13.73
C SER A 83 -1.34 -2.37 -12.35
N SER A 84 -0.24 -1.74 -11.93
CA SER A 84 0.34 -1.93 -10.59
C SER A 84 -0.19 -0.92 -9.57
N ALA A 85 -0.63 0.25 -10.02
CA ALA A 85 -1.15 1.32 -9.17
C ALA A 85 -2.67 1.22 -8.95
N HIS A 86 -3.38 0.59 -9.89
CA HIS A 86 -4.82 0.39 -9.84
C HIS A 86 -5.22 -0.48 -8.64
N ILE A 87 -6.30 -0.07 -7.97
CA ILE A 87 -6.87 -0.75 -6.80
C ILE A 87 -8.37 -0.94 -7.01
N ASP A 88 -8.82 -2.19 -6.94
CA ASP A 88 -10.24 -2.52 -6.99
C ASP A 88 -10.98 -2.08 -5.72
N GLY A 89 -12.26 -1.75 -5.86
CA GLY A 89 -13.14 -1.44 -4.72
C GLY A 89 -13.05 0.00 -4.18
N VAL A 90 -12.36 0.89 -4.90
CA VAL A 90 -12.39 2.34 -4.61
C VAL A 90 -13.73 2.97 -5.01
N GLU A 91 -14.16 3.98 -4.27
CA GLU A 91 -15.36 4.79 -4.56
C GLU A 91 -15.19 5.59 -5.86
N SER A 92 -13.99 6.14 -6.07
CA SER A 92 -13.63 6.80 -7.32
C SER A 92 -12.17 6.55 -7.68
N GLU A 93 -11.89 6.51 -8.99
CA GLU A 93 -10.52 6.54 -9.53
C GLU A 93 -10.40 7.65 -10.56
N LYS A 94 -9.46 8.56 -10.36
CA LYS A 94 -9.16 9.68 -11.26
C LYS A 94 -7.82 9.46 -11.93
N ILE A 95 -7.83 9.35 -13.25
CA ILE A 95 -6.61 9.38 -14.07
C ILE A 95 -6.23 10.84 -14.31
N VAL A 96 -4.95 11.15 -14.07
CA VAL A 96 -4.37 12.47 -14.33
C VAL A 96 -3.17 12.28 -15.25
N HIS A 97 -3.12 13.08 -16.32
CA HIS A 97 -2.03 13.01 -17.28
C HIS A 97 -0.77 13.69 -16.73
N SER A 98 0.02 12.93 -15.99
CA SER A 98 1.19 13.43 -15.27
C SER A 98 2.25 12.34 -15.09
N ALA A 99 3.49 12.78 -15.01
CA ALA A 99 4.61 11.98 -14.50
C ALA A 99 4.43 11.69 -12.99
N HIS A 100 5.25 10.78 -12.47
CA HIS A 100 5.18 10.20 -11.12
C HIS A 100 5.03 11.20 -9.97
N SER A 101 5.63 12.39 -10.07
CA SER A 101 5.52 13.45 -9.06
C SER A 101 4.30 14.34 -9.29
N MET A 102 3.15 13.94 -8.73
CA MET A 102 1.85 14.58 -8.97
C MET A 102 1.41 15.60 -7.91
N GLN A 103 2.08 15.66 -6.76
CA GLN A 103 1.71 16.50 -5.61
C GLN A 103 1.56 18.00 -5.93
N GLY A 104 2.27 18.50 -6.94
CA GLY A 104 2.17 19.89 -7.42
C GLY A 104 1.26 20.07 -8.64
N ASN A 105 0.67 18.99 -9.16
CA ASN A 105 -0.20 19.04 -10.33
C ASN A 105 -1.55 19.68 -9.94
N PRO A 106 -2.01 20.73 -10.65
CA PRO A 106 -3.27 21.40 -10.32
C PRO A 106 -4.48 20.46 -10.34
N GLU A 107 -4.55 19.51 -11.28
CA GLU A 107 -5.66 18.56 -11.39
C GLU A 107 -5.68 17.61 -10.18
N THR A 108 -4.51 17.08 -9.78
CA THR A 108 -4.37 16.26 -8.57
C THR A 108 -4.78 17.03 -7.32
N ILE A 109 -4.35 18.29 -7.18
CA ILE A 109 -4.72 19.14 -6.04
C ILE A 109 -6.24 19.38 -5.99
N GLN A 110 -6.87 19.65 -7.13
CA GLN A 110 -8.33 19.83 -7.18
C GLN A 110 -9.08 18.55 -6.83
N GLU A 111 -8.58 17.39 -7.26
CA GLU A 111 -9.22 16.12 -6.94
C GLU A 111 -9.12 15.78 -5.46
N VAL A 112 -7.94 15.98 -4.85
CA VAL A 112 -7.77 15.85 -3.40
C VAL A 112 -8.72 16.79 -2.66
N LYS A 113 -8.82 18.06 -3.10
CA LYS A 113 -9.76 19.02 -2.51
C LYS A 113 -11.21 18.55 -2.62
N ARG A 114 -11.63 18.06 -3.79
CA ARG A 114 -12.98 17.53 -4.02
C ARG A 114 -13.30 16.40 -3.05
N ILE A 115 -12.40 15.42 -2.93
CA ILE A 115 -12.55 14.27 -2.01
C ILE A 115 -12.67 14.74 -0.55
N LEU A 116 -11.83 15.69 -0.13
CA LEU A 116 -11.85 16.19 1.25
C LEU A 116 -13.13 16.98 1.58
N VAL A 117 -13.65 17.77 0.63
CA VAL A 117 -14.93 18.49 0.80
C VAL A 117 -16.08 17.49 0.91
N GLU A 118 -16.14 16.52 -0.01
CA GLU A 118 -17.15 15.46 0.02
C GLU A 118 -17.09 14.65 1.32
N HIS A 119 -15.91 14.33 1.82
CA HIS A 119 -15.74 13.67 3.11
C HIS A 119 -16.26 14.54 4.27
N ALA A 120 -15.95 15.84 4.27
CA ALA A 120 -16.39 16.77 5.32
C ALA A 120 -17.92 16.91 5.36
N GLU A 121 -18.58 16.89 4.21
CA GLU A 121 -20.06 16.93 4.11
C GLU A 121 -20.73 15.64 4.60
N ARG A 122 -20.00 14.52 4.62
CA ARG A 122 -20.47 13.22 5.13
C ARG A 122 -20.18 13.02 6.62
N LEU A 123 -19.46 13.93 7.28
CA LEU A 123 -19.23 13.85 8.72
C LEU A 123 -20.55 14.07 9.48
N PRO A 124 -20.83 13.25 10.51
CA PRO A 124 -22.02 13.41 11.35
C PRO A 124 -22.00 14.67 12.22
#